data_AF-A0A1I5DDQ0-F1
#
_entry.id   AF-A0A1I5DDQ0-F1
#
_cell.length_a   1.000
_cell.length_b   1.000
_cell.length_c   1.000
_cell.angle_alpha   90.00
_cell.angle_beta   90.00
_cell.angle_gamma   90.00
#
_symmetry.space_group_name_H-M   'P 1'
#
loop_
_entity.id
_entity.type
_entity.pdbx_description
1 polymer ?
#
loop_
_entity_poly.entity_id
_entity_poly.type
_entity_poly.pdbx_seq_one_letter_code
_entity_poly.pdbx_strand_id
1 'polypeptide(L)'
;MTYRKIILISLFSISASSSALALNAATLSTANDNGAPLMKSTDPDAEKYRTVGKLNANSHCTATLISGENTPNKDTPALVLTAGHCVNSNVNTNDVIIDQPVPEYWRYTPDYFIDKKDELSPIKVNRILYSTMKYEDIAVLQLGATYGDLAKKGYLPLKLKKNLKMKHQPIVLTHIPVNNVDYNYAYLRKSECNITGTSPLLYEGNSPWIWSPVFSTNCAGVVGGTSGSPVFEKDKTDVIGVMNTTTTPGMTGCGFGRPCTIENNKGIPTEGASYFIPVDSIANALTKDNTLDLSKLENNSGNVLERSTPWSPWVTQNVNPIDGKKAKWDIVIKEGANVKNIRYKTGLISDVNCADETGYSASIPVSQSPLENMLVPKQDGIYKLCVIHQNNDDQWQNTKDASVMLREIDNIPPSIKPILNVEGHESDSWFVTTKNSAYEITTVHVKHGPKATTNCDDKADYQPFWMPIVLKKAEVPWRVCAYGEDMARNSGPINVLDIEANTVK
;
A
#
# COMPACT_ATOMS: atom_id res chain seq x y z
N MET A 1 14.43 82.18 -16.31
CA MET A 1 15.15 81.39 -17.32
C MET A 1 16.61 81.32 -16.90
N THR A 2 17.28 80.20 -16.63
CA THR A 2 16.88 78.79 -16.70
C THR A 2 17.93 77.94 -15.94
N TYR A 3 17.48 77.18 -14.92
CA TYR A 3 17.90 75.85 -14.44
C TYR A 3 19.30 75.29 -14.76
N ARG A 4 20.01 74.71 -13.76
CA ARG A 4 19.87 73.30 -13.31
C ARG A 4 20.84 72.91 -12.17
N LYS A 5 20.22 72.37 -11.12
CA LYS A 5 20.64 71.52 -9.98
C LYS A 5 22.11 71.07 -9.86
N ILE A 6 22.71 71.43 -8.72
CA ILE A 6 23.93 70.85 -8.15
C ILE A 6 23.54 69.77 -7.12
N ILE A 7 24.25 68.65 -7.18
CA ILE A 7 24.13 67.45 -6.34
C ILE A 7 24.80 67.72 -4.98
N LEU A 8 24.10 67.44 -3.86
CA LEU A 8 24.71 67.35 -2.53
C LEU A 8 24.73 65.88 -2.10
N ILE A 9 25.94 65.38 -1.83
CA ILE A 9 26.22 64.12 -1.14
C ILE A 9 26.40 64.47 0.34
N SER A 10 25.59 63.88 1.21
CA SER A 10 25.75 63.99 2.67
C SER A 10 25.85 62.61 3.29
N LEU A 11 27.01 62.34 3.90
CA LEU A 11 27.27 61.19 4.77
C LEU A 11 26.29 61.17 5.94
N PHE A 12 25.73 60.02 6.26
CA PHE A 12 25.10 59.76 7.55
C PHE A 12 25.61 58.47 8.18
N SER A 13 25.98 58.63 9.44
CA SER A 13 26.54 57.71 10.41
C SER A 13 25.54 56.60 10.78
N ILE A 14 26.00 55.36 10.83
CA ILE A 14 25.21 54.20 11.26
C ILE A 14 25.25 54.12 12.78
N SER A 15 24.11 54.38 13.44
CA SER A 15 23.89 54.10 14.86
C SER A 15 23.16 52.76 15.01
N ALA A 16 23.70 51.90 15.87
CA ALA A 16 23.17 50.59 16.22
C ALA A 16 21.85 50.67 16.98
N SER A 17 20.88 49.84 16.58
CA SER A 17 19.72 49.45 17.39
C SER A 17 19.70 47.93 17.50
N SER A 18 19.88 47.45 18.73
CA SER A 18 19.87 46.04 19.10
C SER A 18 18.46 45.46 18.94
N SER A 19 18.28 44.57 17.96
CA SER A 19 17.18 43.60 17.91
C SER A 19 17.78 42.22 18.08
N ALA A 20 17.99 41.80 19.34
CA ALA A 20 18.23 40.40 19.64
C ALA A 20 16.89 39.66 19.48
N LEU A 21 16.64 39.13 18.29
CA LEU A 21 15.65 38.09 18.09
C LEU A 21 16.05 36.91 18.99
N ALA A 22 15.18 36.55 19.92
CA ALA A 22 15.22 35.26 20.58
C ALA A 22 15.17 34.18 19.51
N LEU A 23 16.30 33.50 19.28
CA LEU A 23 16.34 32.24 18.56
C LEU A 23 15.48 31.25 19.35
N ASN A 24 14.24 31.03 18.89
CA ASN A 24 13.44 29.91 19.33
C ASN A 24 14.25 28.62 19.13
N ALA A 25 14.28 27.79 20.17
CA ALA A 25 14.87 26.46 20.23
C ALA A 25 14.15 25.43 19.34
N ALA A 26 13.76 25.82 18.13
CA ALA A 26 13.04 25.00 17.16
C ALA A 26 13.90 24.56 15.98
N THR A 27 15.21 24.82 15.99
CA THR A 27 16.15 24.47 14.91
C THR A 27 17.20 23.44 15.34
N LEU A 28 16.76 22.46 16.13
CA LEU A 28 17.33 21.11 16.14
C LEU A 28 16.17 20.14 15.88
N SER A 29 15.45 20.35 14.77
CA SER A 29 14.63 19.30 14.19
C SER A 29 15.56 18.20 13.72
N THR A 30 15.71 17.18 14.55
CA THR A 30 16.33 15.91 14.17
C THR A 30 15.70 15.44 12.86
N ALA A 31 16.50 15.33 11.81
CA ALA A 31 16.13 14.85 10.48
C ALA A 31 15.68 13.35 10.44
N ASN A 32 15.20 12.82 11.58
CA ASN A 32 14.78 11.44 11.81
C ASN A 32 13.37 11.32 12.39
N ASP A 33 12.64 12.43 12.53
CA ASP A 33 11.24 12.42 12.93
C ASP A 33 10.38 12.50 11.66
N ASN A 34 9.62 11.46 11.32
CA ASN A 34 8.68 11.44 10.18
C ASN A 34 7.51 12.45 10.33
N GLY A 35 7.67 13.49 11.16
CA GLY A 35 6.76 14.62 11.33
C GLY A 35 5.68 14.45 12.40
N ALA A 36 5.60 13.29 13.07
CA ALA A 36 4.58 12.99 14.06
C ALA A 36 5.18 12.94 15.48
N PRO A 37 4.81 13.83 16.42
CA PRO A 37 5.39 13.88 17.76
C PRO A 37 5.34 12.56 18.51
N LEU A 38 6.46 12.21 19.17
CA LEU A 38 6.52 11.12 20.15
C LEU A 38 5.63 11.42 21.35
N MET A 39 4.97 10.38 21.85
CA MET A 39 4.17 10.46 23.07
C MET A 39 4.94 9.94 24.28
N LYS A 40 4.78 10.62 25.40
CA LYS A 40 5.13 10.13 26.73
C LYS A 40 3.89 9.71 27.50
N SER A 41 4.04 8.75 28.40
CA SER A 41 2.96 8.30 29.29
C SER A 41 2.45 9.41 30.22
N THR A 42 3.27 10.44 30.45
CA THR A 42 2.94 11.63 31.26
C THR A 42 2.29 12.78 30.46
N ASP A 43 2.13 12.65 29.15
CA ASP A 43 1.51 13.70 28.35
C ASP A 43 0.02 13.83 28.68
N PRO A 44 -0.58 15.04 28.56
CA PRO A 44 -2.02 15.21 28.75
C PRO A 44 -2.83 14.24 27.87
N ASP A 45 -3.82 13.59 28.48
CA ASP A 45 -4.68 12.56 27.88
C ASP A 45 -3.96 11.31 27.32
N ALA A 46 -2.68 11.07 27.64
CA ALA A 46 -1.97 9.87 27.16
C ALA A 46 -2.62 8.55 27.63
N GLU A 47 -3.33 8.59 28.77
CA GLU A 47 -3.99 7.43 29.39
C GLU A 47 -4.93 6.70 28.42
N LYS A 48 -5.67 7.42 27.57
CA LYS A 48 -6.59 6.80 26.59
C LYS A 48 -5.87 6.04 25.46
N TYR A 49 -4.56 6.26 25.29
CA TYR A 49 -3.76 5.64 24.25
C TYR A 49 -2.84 4.53 24.75
N ARG A 50 -2.85 4.22 26.07
CA ARG A 50 -2.05 3.11 26.64
C ARG A 50 -2.35 1.76 26.01
N THR A 51 -3.53 1.63 25.43
CA THR A 51 -4.04 0.42 24.80
C THR A 51 -3.78 0.37 23.28
N VAL A 52 -3.03 1.34 22.76
CA VAL A 52 -2.45 1.30 21.42
C VAL A 52 -1.03 0.79 21.56
N GLY A 53 -0.72 -0.29 20.87
CA GLY A 53 0.49 -1.05 21.15
C GLY A 53 1.13 -1.63 19.89
N LYS A 54 2.38 -2.05 20.02
CA LYS A 54 3.13 -2.67 18.94
C LYS A 54 2.67 -4.10 18.76
N LEU A 55 2.35 -4.48 17.53
CA LEU A 55 2.10 -5.84 17.12
C LEU A 55 3.35 -6.40 16.44
N ASN A 56 3.89 -7.48 17.00
CA ASN A 56 4.89 -8.32 16.37
C ASN A 56 4.21 -9.61 15.91
N ALA A 57 3.93 -9.71 14.62
CA ALA A 57 3.28 -10.84 13.95
C ALA A 57 4.14 -11.27 12.75
N ASN A 58 3.55 -11.49 11.57
CA ASN A 58 4.35 -11.70 10.35
C ASN A 58 5.04 -10.42 9.87
N SER A 59 4.56 -9.27 10.30
CA SER A 59 5.21 -7.97 10.15
C SER A 59 5.19 -7.20 11.47
N HIS A 60 5.86 -6.06 11.48
CA HIS A 60 5.81 -5.13 12.61
C HIS A 60 4.73 -4.09 12.30
N CYS A 61 3.67 -4.08 13.10
CA CYS A 61 2.49 -3.23 12.94
C CYS A 61 2.10 -2.58 14.26
N THR A 62 1.02 -1.80 14.23
CA THR A 62 0.32 -1.29 15.40
C THR A 62 -0.99 -2.07 15.57
N ALA A 63 -1.41 -2.32 16.81
CA ALA A 63 -2.72 -2.90 17.11
C ALA A 63 -3.33 -2.19 18.32
N THR A 64 -4.65 -2.33 18.50
CA THR A 64 -5.38 -1.66 19.57
C THR A 64 -6.28 -2.63 20.30
N LEU A 65 -6.28 -2.60 21.64
CA LEU A 65 -7.26 -3.34 22.44
C LEU A 65 -8.66 -2.74 22.23
N ILE A 66 -9.61 -3.58 21.83
CA ILE A 66 -10.96 -3.14 21.46
C ILE A 66 -12.03 -3.86 22.28
N SER A 67 -13.22 -3.28 22.32
CA SER A 67 -14.44 -3.93 22.80
C SER A 67 -15.65 -3.46 21.99
N GLY A 68 -16.74 -4.21 22.09
CA GLY A 68 -18.07 -3.76 21.69
C GLY A 68 -18.61 -2.66 22.62
N GLU A 69 -19.92 -2.41 22.54
CA GLU A 69 -20.58 -1.33 23.27
C GLU A 69 -20.62 -1.57 24.79
N ASN A 70 -20.70 -2.84 25.20
CA ASN A 70 -20.79 -3.25 26.60
C ASN A 70 -19.40 -3.50 27.18
N THR A 71 -19.27 -3.23 28.48
CA THR A 71 -18.10 -3.66 29.25
C THR A 71 -17.93 -5.17 29.13
N PRO A 72 -16.78 -5.67 28.65
CA PRO A 72 -16.52 -7.10 28.55
C PRO A 72 -16.55 -7.79 29.92
N ASN A 73 -16.92 -9.08 29.93
CA ASN A 73 -16.71 -9.90 31.13
C ASN A 73 -15.21 -9.98 31.40
N LYS A 74 -14.81 -9.81 32.67
CA LYS A 74 -13.42 -9.85 33.12
C LYS A 74 -12.69 -11.14 32.73
N ASP A 75 -13.42 -12.26 32.60
CA ASP A 75 -12.85 -13.58 32.31
C ASP A 75 -12.82 -13.88 30.81
N THR A 76 -13.36 -13.00 29.95
CA THR A 76 -13.32 -13.16 28.49
C THR A 76 -11.91 -12.84 27.96
N PRO A 77 -11.35 -13.66 27.04
CA PRO A 77 -10.13 -13.32 26.33
C PRO A 77 -10.22 -11.95 25.63
N ALA A 78 -9.19 -11.13 25.80
CA ALA A 78 -9.13 -9.79 25.25
C ALA A 78 -8.93 -9.82 23.72
N LEU A 79 -9.51 -8.84 23.02
CA LEU A 79 -9.42 -8.72 21.56
C LEU A 79 -8.60 -7.50 21.15
N VAL A 80 -7.73 -7.65 20.14
CA VAL A 80 -7.04 -6.53 19.50
C VAL A 80 -7.42 -6.42 18.03
N LEU A 81 -7.50 -5.18 17.54
CA LEU A 81 -7.75 -4.82 16.15
C LEU A 81 -6.45 -4.37 15.48
N THR A 82 -6.24 -4.80 14.24
CA THR A 82 -5.11 -4.42 13.37
C THR A 82 -5.55 -4.51 11.89
N ALA A 83 -4.67 -4.16 10.95
CA ALA A 83 -4.87 -4.44 9.53
C ALA A 83 -4.68 -5.95 9.23
N GLY A 84 -5.43 -6.48 8.26
CA GLY A 84 -5.33 -7.85 7.76
C GLY A 84 -3.94 -8.20 7.23
N HIS A 85 -3.29 -7.30 6.47
CA HIS A 85 -1.94 -7.57 5.96
C HIS A 85 -0.86 -7.66 7.06
N CYS A 86 -1.15 -7.21 8.29
CA CYS A 86 -0.26 -7.40 9.44
C CYS A 86 -0.24 -8.85 9.94
N VAL A 87 -1.31 -9.60 9.69
CA VAL A 87 -1.43 -11.02 10.01
C VAL A 87 -0.62 -11.84 9.02
N ASN A 88 -0.68 -11.51 7.73
CA ASN A 88 0.12 -12.11 6.67
C ASN A 88 0.09 -11.13 5.49
N SER A 89 1.23 -10.76 4.92
CA SER A 89 1.30 -9.84 3.77
C SER A 89 1.32 -10.57 2.42
N ASN A 90 1.34 -11.91 2.41
CA ASN A 90 1.35 -12.74 1.20
C ASN A 90 -0.06 -13.24 0.81
N VAL A 91 -1.08 -12.68 1.45
CA VAL A 91 -2.49 -12.97 1.19
C VAL A 91 -2.95 -12.28 -0.09
N ASN A 92 -3.86 -12.93 -0.82
CA ASN A 92 -4.48 -12.38 -2.01
C ASN A 92 -5.67 -11.47 -1.64
N THR A 93 -6.13 -10.67 -2.61
CA THR A 93 -7.25 -9.74 -2.43
C THR A 93 -8.58 -10.36 -2.02
N ASN A 94 -8.74 -11.69 -2.08
CA ASN A 94 -9.98 -12.37 -1.69
C ASN A 94 -9.82 -13.21 -0.41
N ASP A 95 -8.63 -13.22 0.20
CA ASP A 95 -8.33 -14.10 1.32
C ASP A 95 -9.06 -13.65 2.59
N VAL A 96 -9.63 -14.65 3.27
CA VAL A 96 -10.20 -14.53 4.61
C VAL A 96 -9.70 -15.67 5.46
N ILE A 97 -9.19 -15.36 6.65
CA ILE A 97 -8.68 -16.31 7.63
C ILE A 97 -9.57 -16.25 8.86
N ILE A 98 -10.09 -17.40 9.26
CA ILE A 98 -11.04 -17.52 10.37
C ILE A 98 -10.54 -18.59 11.33
N ASP A 99 -10.58 -18.25 12.61
CA ASP A 99 -10.44 -19.20 13.70
C ASP A 99 -9.17 -20.08 13.60
N GLN A 100 -8.01 -19.43 13.39
CA GLN A 100 -6.70 -20.10 13.26
C GLN A 100 -5.79 -19.79 14.45
N PRO A 101 -5.09 -20.79 15.01
CA PRO A 101 -4.03 -20.53 15.99
C PRO A 101 -2.88 -19.74 15.33
N VAL A 102 -2.18 -18.93 16.10
CA VAL A 102 -1.01 -18.18 15.62
C VAL A 102 0.29 -18.79 16.12
N PRO A 103 1.43 -18.54 15.45
CA PRO A 103 2.74 -18.94 15.95
C PRO A 103 3.05 -18.43 17.36
N GLU A 104 3.81 -19.20 18.13
CA GLU A 104 4.13 -18.93 19.53
C GLU A 104 4.87 -17.61 19.77
N TYR A 105 5.50 -17.02 18.75
CA TYR A 105 6.26 -15.77 18.86
C TYR A 105 5.41 -14.50 18.73
N TRP A 106 4.11 -14.60 18.39
CA TRP A 106 3.28 -13.41 18.17
C TRP A 106 3.01 -12.65 19.47
N ARG A 107 3.30 -11.34 19.49
CA ARG A 107 3.17 -10.50 20.68
C ARG A 107 2.48 -9.19 20.37
N TYR A 108 1.59 -8.78 21.28
CA TYR A 108 1.01 -7.45 21.34
C TYR A 108 1.57 -6.71 22.57
N THR A 109 2.15 -5.53 22.40
CA THR A 109 2.82 -4.78 23.48
C THR A 109 2.14 -3.42 23.66
N PRO A 110 1.20 -3.27 24.61
CA PRO A 110 0.60 -1.98 24.98
C PRO A 110 1.61 -1.08 25.71
N ASP A 111 1.18 0.13 26.06
CA ASP A 111 1.95 1.13 26.82
C ASP A 111 3.28 1.49 26.13
N TYR A 112 3.27 1.52 24.80
CA TYR A 112 4.47 1.62 23.95
C TYR A 112 5.03 3.06 23.84
N PHE A 113 5.00 3.82 24.94
CA PHE A 113 5.51 5.18 25.03
C PHE A 113 7.04 5.21 25.14
N ILE A 114 7.65 6.32 24.71
CA ILE A 114 9.11 6.47 24.71
C ILE A 114 9.73 6.40 26.10
N ASP A 115 9.03 6.92 27.11
CA ASP A 115 9.43 6.93 28.53
C ASP A 115 9.16 5.60 29.25
N LYS A 116 8.54 4.62 28.57
CA LYS A 116 8.21 3.29 29.10
C LYS A 116 9.04 2.15 28.48
N LYS A 117 10.09 2.48 27.74
CA LYS A 117 10.95 1.51 27.02
C LYS A 117 11.49 0.36 27.89
N ASP A 118 11.76 0.62 29.17
CA ASP A 118 12.31 -0.35 30.12
C ASP A 118 11.23 -1.12 30.91
N GLU A 119 9.95 -0.79 30.68
CA GLU A 119 8.78 -1.35 31.37
C GLU A 119 7.81 -2.10 30.42
N LEU A 120 8.22 -2.32 29.16
CA LEU A 120 7.38 -2.95 28.15
C LEU A 120 7.03 -4.40 28.52
N SER A 121 5.72 -4.69 28.58
CA SER A 121 5.19 -6.01 28.95
C SER A 121 4.44 -6.64 27.77
N PRO A 122 5.10 -7.41 26.89
CA PRO A 122 4.45 -8.05 25.76
C PRO A 122 3.43 -9.11 26.20
N ILE A 123 2.29 -9.16 25.51
CA ILE A 123 1.18 -10.09 25.74
C ILE A 123 1.13 -11.05 24.56
N LYS A 124 0.96 -12.34 24.86
CA LYS A 124 0.81 -13.38 23.83
C LYS A 124 -0.48 -13.17 23.02
N VAL A 125 -0.37 -13.29 21.70
CA VAL A 125 -1.53 -13.48 20.80
C VAL A 125 -1.74 -14.99 20.63
N ASN A 126 -2.97 -15.46 20.75
CA ASN A 126 -3.29 -16.90 20.69
C ASN A 126 -3.91 -17.30 19.35
N ARG A 127 -4.76 -16.45 18.77
CA ARG A 127 -5.64 -16.83 17.68
C ARG A 127 -6.00 -15.66 16.78
N ILE A 128 -6.09 -15.91 15.47
CA ILE A 128 -6.79 -15.05 14.53
C ILE A 128 -8.26 -15.45 14.61
N LEU A 129 -9.12 -14.57 15.10
CA LEU A 129 -10.56 -14.83 15.06
C LEU A 129 -11.10 -14.52 13.67
N TYR A 130 -10.62 -13.43 13.08
CA TYR A 130 -10.97 -12.99 11.74
C TYR A 130 -9.83 -12.14 11.16
N SER A 131 -9.49 -12.35 9.90
CA SER A 131 -8.57 -11.50 9.13
C SER A 131 -8.99 -11.53 7.68
N THR A 132 -9.11 -10.38 7.03
CA THR A 132 -9.52 -10.30 5.62
C THR A 132 -8.70 -9.26 4.86
N MET A 133 -8.50 -9.54 3.57
CA MET A 133 -8.07 -8.55 2.56
C MET A 133 -9.18 -8.24 1.55
N LYS A 134 -10.31 -8.92 1.69
CA LYS A 134 -11.42 -8.89 0.76
C LYS A 134 -12.29 -7.68 1.04
N TYR A 135 -12.23 -6.71 0.12
CA TYR A 135 -12.90 -5.40 0.19
C TYR A 135 -12.46 -4.49 1.34
N GLU A 136 -11.84 -5.03 2.38
CA GLU A 136 -11.34 -4.30 3.53
C GLU A 136 -10.07 -4.99 4.05
N ASP A 137 -9.19 -4.24 4.71
CA ASP A 137 -7.93 -4.71 5.26
C ASP A 137 -8.00 -4.65 6.80
N ILE A 138 -8.50 -5.72 7.42
CA ILE A 138 -8.76 -5.72 8.87
C ILE A 138 -8.60 -7.11 9.47
N ALA A 139 -8.15 -7.14 10.73
CA ALA A 139 -8.07 -8.36 11.52
C ALA A 139 -8.37 -8.13 12.99
N VAL A 140 -9.04 -9.13 13.57
CA VAL A 140 -9.33 -9.24 15.00
C VAL A 140 -8.59 -10.45 15.56
N LEU A 141 -7.70 -10.19 16.51
CA LEU A 141 -6.86 -11.19 17.14
C LEU A 141 -7.27 -11.37 18.60
N GLN A 142 -7.28 -12.62 19.05
CA GLN A 142 -7.51 -12.97 20.45
C GLN A 142 -6.17 -13.04 21.19
N LEU A 143 -6.10 -12.35 22.33
CA LEU A 143 -4.96 -12.41 23.24
C LEU A 143 -5.06 -13.61 24.19
N GLY A 144 -3.93 -14.03 24.74
CA GLY A 144 -3.88 -15.00 25.84
C GLY A 144 -4.23 -14.42 27.21
N ALA A 145 -4.35 -13.09 27.32
CA ALA A 145 -4.81 -12.40 28.51
C ALA A 145 -6.32 -12.12 28.42
N THR A 146 -6.98 -12.08 29.58
CA THR A 146 -8.39 -11.66 29.67
C THR A 146 -8.53 -10.14 29.83
N TYR A 147 -9.72 -9.59 29.58
CA TYR A 147 -9.97 -8.17 29.86
C TYR A 147 -9.72 -7.81 31.33
N GLY A 148 -10.00 -8.72 32.27
CA GLY A 148 -9.72 -8.53 33.69
C GLY A 148 -8.23 -8.46 34.01
N ASP A 149 -7.41 -9.28 33.35
CA ASP A 149 -5.96 -9.23 33.51
C ASP A 149 -5.35 -7.92 32.99
N LEU A 150 -5.88 -7.43 31.87
CA LEU A 150 -5.44 -6.17 31.27
C LEU A 150 -5.92 -4.96 32.10
N ALA A 151 -7.15 -4.99 32.60
CA ALA A 151 -7.68 -3.94 33.47
C ALA A 151 -6.87 -3.77 34.77
N LYS A 152 -6.37 -4.87 35.37
CA LYS A 152 -5.45 -4.81 36.52
C LYS A 152 -4.15 -4.07 36.23
N LYS A 153 -3.71 -4.05 34.97
CA LYS A 153 -2.54 -3.29 34.49
C LYS A 153 -2.90 -1.85 34.06
N GLY A 154 -4.18 -1.48 34.13
CA GLY A 154 -4.68 -0.19 33.69
C GLY A 154 -4.84 -0.08 32.16
N TYR A 155 -4.96 -1.21 31.45
CA TYR A 155 -5.24 -1.23 30.02
C TYR A 155 -6.74 -1.48 29.81
N LEU A 156 -7.45 -0.42 29.43
CA LEU A 156 -8.88 -0.46 29.14
C LEU A 156 -9.11 -0.55 27.62
N PRO A 157 -10.11 -1.31 27.13
CA PRO A 157 -10.39 -1.41 25.71
C PRO A 157 -11.05 -0.14 25.15
N LEU A 158 -10.80 0.15 23.88
CA LEU A 158 -11.50 1.21 23.13
C LEU A 158 -12.73 0.65 22.43
N LYS A 159 -13.79 1.44 22.37
CA LYS A 159 -15.01 1.07 21.65
C LYS A 159 -14.85 1.34 20.15
N LEU A 160 -15.49 0.51 19.33
CA LEU A 160 -15.61 0.76 17.90
C LEU A 160 -16.88 1.56 17.62
N LYS A 161 -16.76 2.64 16.83
CA LYS A 161 -17.91 3.43 16.42
C LYS A 161 -18.67 2.72 15.31
N LYS A 162 -20.01 2.72 15.40
CA LYS A 162 -20.93 2.17 14.40
C LYS A 162 -21.58 3.27 13.56
N ASN A 163 -22.09 2.88 12.40
CA ASN A 163 -22.86 3.73 11.50
C ASN A 163 -22.07 4.99 11.10
N LEU A 164 -20.80 4.80 10.74
CA LEU A 164 -19.90 5.89 10.46
C LEU A 164 -20.41 6.70 9.27
N LYS A 165 -20.47 8.03 9.48
CA LYS A 165 -20.70 9.02 8.44
C LYS A 165 -19.48 9.91 8.36
N MET A 166 -18.53 9.47 7.54
CA MET A 166 -17.28 10.20 7.35
C MET A 166 -17.51 11.43 6.49
N LYS A 167 -16.83 12.51 6.86
CA LYS A 167 -16.79 13.79 6.15
C LYS A 167 -15.38 14.37 6.31
N HIS A 168 -15.08 15.44 5.58
CA HIS A 168 -13.89 16.25 5.90
C HIS A 168 -13.98 16.75 7.34
N GLN A 169 -13.12 16.23 8.20
CA GLN A 169 -13.11 16.56 9.62
C GLN A 169 -11.75 16.30 10.27
N PRO A 170 -11.46 16.96 11.41
CA PRO A 170 -10.28 16.68 12.21
C PRO A 170 -10.34 15.27 12.81
N ILE A 171 -9.21 14.59 12.74
CA ILE A 171 -8.99 13.26 13.30
C ILE A 171 -7.66 13.21 14.05
N VAL A 172 -7.49 12.16 14.85
CA VAL A 172 -6.24 11.83 15.53
C VAL A 172 -5.84 10.42 15.11
N LEU A 173 -4.59 10.26 14.70
CA LEU A 173 -3.94 8.98 14.49
C LEU A 173 -2.95 8.75 15.62
N THR A 174 -3.00 7.58 16.26
CA THR A 174 -1.93 7.16 17.18
C THR A 174 -1.27 5.91 16.65
N HIS A 175 0.05 5.94 16.45
CA HIS A 175 0.73 4.93 15.64
C HIS A 175 2.16 4.68 16.10
N ILE A 176 2.71 3.52 15.72
CA ILE A 176 4.08 3.12 16.04
C ILE A 176 4.83 2.82 14.72
N PRO A 177 5.47 3.83 14.10
CA PRO A 177 6.22 3.64 12.88
C PRO A 177 7.53 2.88 13.15
N VAL A 178 7.95 2.06 12.19
CA VAL A 178 9.15 1.22 12.28
C VAL A 178 10.11 1.46 11.11
N ASN A 179 9.58 1.66 9.89
CA ASN A 179 10.40 1.94 8.72
C ASN A 179 10.82 3.40 8.67
N ASN A 180 12.06 3.67 8.24
CA ASN A 180 12.61 5.03 8.12
C ASN A 180 12.48 5.85 9.42
N VAL A 181 12.61 5.19 10.57
CA VAL A 181 12.67 5.81 11.90
C VAL A 181 13.89 5.23 12.61
N ASP A 182 14.64 6.07 13.31
CA ASP A 182 15.69 5.59 14.20
C ASP A 182 15.07 4.67 15.27
N TYR A 183 15.64 3.48 15.41
CA TYR A 183 15.14 2.44 16.31
C TYR A 183 14.95 2.93 17.75
N ASN A 184 15.78 3.86 18.22
CA ASN A 184 15.67 4.45 19.56
C ASN A 184 14.43 5.35 19.72
N TYR A 185 13.76 5.68 18.62
CA TYR A 185 12.61 6.58 18.54
C TYR A 185 11.40 5.93 17.82
N ALA A 186 11.41 4.60 17.65
CA ALA A 186 10.32 3.82 17.06
C ALA A 186 9.25 3.47 18.11
N TYR A 187 8.64 4.49 18.73
CA TYR A 187 7.65 4.38 19.81
C TYR A 187 6.33 5.06 19.43
N LEU A 188 5.33 4.98 20.32
CA LEU A 188 4.00 5.55 20.10
C LEU A 188 4.06 7.05 19.82
N ARG A 189 3.40 7.45 18.74
CA ARG A 189 3.29 8.82 18.24
C ARG A 189 1.85 9.21 18.09
N LYS A 190 1.59 10.51 18.11
CA LYS A 190 0.28 11.10 17.85
C LYS A 190 0.38 12.08 16.69
N SER A 191 -0.45 11.89 15.68
CA SER A 191 -0.65 12.84 14.58
C SER A 191 -2.06 13.42 14.66
N GLU A 192 -2.17 14.74 14.77
CA GLU A 192 -3.43 15.46 14.54
C GLU A 192 -3.53 15.87 13.07
N CYS A 193 -4.59 15.46 12.39
CA CYS A 193 -4.73 15.54 10.94
C CYS A 193 -6.20 15.67 10.54
N ASN A 194 -6.50 15.61 9.25
CA ASN A 194 -7.87 15.68 8.74
C ASN A 194 -8.15 14.53 7.77
N ILE A 195 -9.41 14.11 7.71
CA ILE A 195 -9.91 13.36 6.55
C ILE A 195 -9.91 14.31 5.35
N THR A 196 -9.21 13.95 4.29
CA THR A 196 -9.05 14.77 3.07
C THR A 196 -9.97 14.35 1.94
N GLY A 197 -10.65 13.21 2.06
CA GLY A 197 -11.59 12.74 1.07
C GLY A 197 -11.96 11.27 1.26
N THR A 198 -12.93 10.83 0.48
CA THR A 198 -13.41 9.44 0.43
C THR A 198 -13.13 8.88 -0.95
N SER A 199 -12.58 7.67 -1.03
CA SER A 199 -12.49 6.94 -2.28
C SER A 199 -13.44 5.75 -2.26
N PRO A 200 -14.29 5.56 -3.29
CA PRO A 200 -15.14 4.38 -3.39
C PRO A 200 -14.31 3.10 -3.61
N LEU A 201 -13.09 3.22 -4.13
CA LEU A 201 -12.19 2.09 -4.34
C LEU A 201 -10.73 2.55 -4.26
N LEU A 202 -9.91 1.75 -3.61
CA LEU A 202 -8.45 1.86 -3.61
C LEU A 202 -7.87 0.52 -3.99
N TYR A 203 -6.81 0.52 -4.80
CA TYR A 203 -6.04 -0.68 -5.03
C TYR A 203 -4.55 -0.47 -4.77
N GLU A 204 -3.87 -1.55 -4.41
CA GLU A 204 -2.44 -1.52 -4.09
C GLU A 204 -1.76 -2.84 -4.44
N GLY A 205 -0.50 -2.77 -4.90
CA GLY A 205 0.35 -3.93 -5.09
C GLY A 205 0.37 -4.49 -6.52
N ASN A 206 1.33 -5.38 -6.77
CA ASN A 206 1.54 -6.03 -8.07
C ASN A 206 0.60 -7.22 -8.31
N SER A 207 -0.09 -7.67 -7.28
CA SER A 207 -1.28 -8.52 -7.34
C SER A 207 -2.34 -7.76 -6.56
N PRO A 208 -3.12 -6.90 -7.24
CA PRO A 208 -3.73 -5.75 -6.58
C PRO A 208 -4.73 -6.19 -5.51
N TRP A 209 -4.48 -5.77 -4.27
CA TRP A 209 -5.50 -5.72 -3.24
C TRP A 209 -6.51 -4.65 -3.58
N ILE A 210 -7.78 -4.87 -3.21
CA ILE A 210 -8.89 -4.00 -3.54
C ILE A 210 -9.67 -3.72 -2.27
N TRP A 211 -9.76 -2.44 -1.90
CA TRP A 211 -10.47 -2.00 -0.71
C TRP A 211 -11.52 -0.95 -1.04
N SER A 212 -12.67 -1.03 -0.38
CA SER A 212 -13.85 -0.22 -0.68
C SER A 212 -14.84 -0.20 0.49
N PRO A 213 -15.27 0.97 1.01
CA PRO A 213 -14.69 2.30 0.76
C PRO A 213 -13.43 2.53 1.60
N VAL A 214 -12.63 3.52 1.22
CA VAL A 214 -11.50 3.99 2.03
C VAL A 214 -11.53 5.50 2.23
N PHE A 215 -10.84 5.99 3.26
CA PHE A 215 -10.78 7.42 3.58
C PHE A 215 -9.34 7.90 3.56
N SER A 216 -9.10 8.95 2.77
CA SER A 216 -7.79 9.60 2.68
C SER A 216 -7.56 10.58 3.82
N THR A 217 -6.31 10.73 4.23
CA THR A 217 -5.89 11.68 5.26
C THR A 217 -4.48 12.21 5.00
N ASN A 218 -4.16 13.35 5.61
CA ASN A 218 -2.87 14.01 5.61
C ASN A 218 -2.10 13.85 6.94
N CYS A 219 -2.27 12.73 7.65
CA CYS A 219 -1.53 12.46 8.87
C CYS A 219 -0.02 12.36 8.60
N ALA A 220 0.78 12.99 9.46
CA ALA A 220 2.22 12.85 9.43
C ALA A 220 2.65 11.49 9.99
N GLY A 221 3.88 11.06 9.69
CA GLY A 221 4.46 9.87 10.30
C GLY A 221 3.91 8.53 9.81
N VAL A 222 3.06 8.50 8.78
CA VAL A 222 2.54 7.26 8.21
C VAL A 222 3.62 6.62 7.34
N VAL A 223 4.16 5.50 7.81
CA VAL A 223 5.19 4.66 7.16
C VAL A 223 4.98 3.21 7.61
N GLY A 224 5.78 2.27 7.12
CA GLY A 224 5.74 0.88 7.61
C GLY A 224 5.84 0.81 9.14
N GLY A 225 4.99 -0.01 9.78
CA GLY A 225 4.76 -0.01 11.23
C GLY A 225 3.46 0.68 11.65
N THR A 226 3.07 1.73 10.93
CA THR A 226 1.83 2.47 11.18
C THR A 226 0.57 1.68 10.79
N SER A 227 0.68 0.68 9.91
CA SER A 227 -0.43 -0.23 9.58
C SER A 227 -1.07 -0.83 10.83
N GLY A 228 -2.40 -0.86 10.87
CA GLY A 228 -3.18 -1.34 12.01
C GLY A 228 -3.46 -0.29 13.10
N SER A 229 -2.90 0.91 12.97
CA SER A 229 -3.10 1.99 13.95
C SER A 229 -4.56 2.48 14.00
N PRO A 230 -5.10 2.79 15.18
CA PRO A 230 -6.45 3.31 15.31
C PRO A 230 -6.53 4.77 14.91
N VAL A 231 -7.65 5.11 14.27
CA VAL A 231 -8.04 6.48 13.93
C VAL A 231 -9.20 6.91 14.83
N PHE A 232 -9.16 8.14 15.33
CA PHE A 232 -10.18 8.73 16.19
C PHE A 232 -10.70 10.03 15.60
N GLU A 233 -11.95 10.38 15.89
CA GLU A 233 -12.37 11.78 15.75
C GLU A 233 -11.66 12.63 16.82
N LYS A 234 -11.36 13.88 16.48
CA LYS A 234 -10.76 14.80 17.45
C LYS A 234 -11.62 14.88 18.72
N ASP A 235 -10.96 14.78 19.87
CA ASP A 235 -11.56 14.80 21.22
C ASP A 235 -12.53 13.64 21.54
N LYS A 236 -12.49 12.54 20.76
CA LYS A 236 -13.26 11.30 21.01
C LYS A 236 -12.33 10.12 21.30
N THR A 237 -12.90 9.06 21.86
CA THR A 237 -12.20 7.82 22.24
C THR A 237 -12.62 6.62 21.42
N ASP A 238 -13.72 6.72 20.67
CA ASP A 238 -14.18 5.63 19.83
C ASP A 238 -13.33 5.54 18.57
N VAL A 239 -12.85 4.33 18.26
CA VAL A 239 -12.10 4.05 17.04
C VAL A 239 -13.06 4.12 15.86
N ILE A 240 -12.68 4.89 14.85
CA ILE A 240 -13.45 5.06 13.61
C ILE A 240 -12.80 4.39 12.40
N GLY A 241 -11.54 4.00 12.51
CA GLY A 241 -10.79 3.45 11.40
C GLY A 241 -9.50 2.76 11.82
N VAL A 242 -8.97 1.97 10.89
CA VAL A 242 -7.67 1.32 10.98
C VAL A 242 -6.80 1.86 9.85
N MET A 243 -5.68 2.48 10.20
CA MET A 243 -4.72 2.99 9.24
C MET A 243 -4.16 1.84 8.41
N ASN A 244 -4.21 1.99 7.09
CA ASN A 244 -3.96 0.90 6.15
C ASN A 244 -2.63 1.09 5.42
N THR A 245 -2.53 2.15 4.64
CA THR A 245 -1.46 2.35 3.67
C THR A 245 -1.19 3.83 3.40
N THR A 246 -0.11 4.13 2.70
CA THR A 246 0.30 5.48 2.34
C THR A 246 0.99 5.51 0.99
N THR A 247 0.86 6.61 0.26
CA THR A 247 1.57 6.84 -0.99
C THR A 247 2.97 7.38 -0.69
N THR A 248 3.97 6.51 -0.80
CA THR A 248 5.38 6.85 -0.51
C THR A 248 5.93 7.83 -1.54
N PRO A 249 6.43 9.02 -1.15
CA PRO A 249 6.88 10.07 -2.08
C PRO A 249 8.11 9.68 -2.91
N GLY A 250 8.25 10.32 -4.07
CA GLY A 250 9.47 10.26 -4.90
C GLY A 250 9.51 9.14 -5.94
N MET A 251 8.37 8.49 -6.20
CA MET A 251 8.20 7.42 -7.19
C MET A 251 7.02 7.75 -8.12
N THR A 252 6.96 7.14 -9.30
CA THR A 252 5.81 7.29 -10.22
C THR A 252 4.86 6.10 -10.10
N GLY A 253 3.66 6.22 -10.67
CA GLY A 253 2.71 5.10 -10.81
C GLY A 253 2.15 4.50 -9.52
N CYS A 254 1.46 3.36 -9.69
CA CYS A 254 0.73 2.60 -8.68
C CYS A 254 1.43 1.29 -8.35
N GLY A 255 1.40 0.85 -7.09
CA GLY A 255 2.03 -0.39 -6.69
C GLY A 255 2.07 -0.59 -5.18
N PHE A 256 2.98 -1.44 -4.71
CA PHE A 256 3.15 -1.69 -3.28
C PHE A 256 3.73 -0.45 -2.58
N GLY A 257 3.09 0.01 -1.51
CA GLY A 257 3.40 1.29 -0.83
C GLY A 257 3.05 2.53 -1.67
N ARG A 258 2.25 2.36 -2.73
CA ARG A 258 1.73 3.41 -3.62
C ARG A 258 0.31 3.06 -4.08
N PRO A 259 -0.65 3.08 -3.15
CA PRO A 259 -2.03 2.78 -3.48
C PRO A 259 -2.60 3.84 -4.42
N CYS A 260 -3.57 3.44 -5.24
CA CYS A 260 -4.18 4.31 -6.24
C CYS A 260 -5.69 4.37 -6.13
N THR A 261 -6.20 5.60 -6.19
CA THR A 261 -7.62 5.84 -6.42
C THR A 261 -7.92 5.68 -7.91
N ILE A 262 -9.19 5.50 -8.24
CA ILE A 262 -9.64 5.34 -9.62
C ILE A 262 -10.18 6.65 -10.15
N GLU A 263 -9.59 7.16 -11.23
CA GLU A 263 -10.11 8.28 -12.01
C GLU A 263 -10.14 7.90 -13.48
N ASN A 264 -11.30 8.03 -14.14
CA ASN A 264 -11.47 7.67 -15.55
C ASN A 264 -10.94 6.26 -15.90
N ASN A 265 -11.15 5.30 -15.00
CA ASN A 265 -10.68 3.90 -15.10
C ASN A 265 -9.15 3.73 -15.13
N LYS A 266 -8.40 4.71 -14.64
CA LYS A 266 -6.96 4.66 -14.44
C LYS A 266 -6.62 4.80 -12.95
N GLY A 267 -5.49 4.22 -12.55
CA GLY A 267 -4.95 4.40 -11.21
C GLY A 267 -4.24 5.73 -11.06
N ILE A 268 -4.65 6.54 -10.08
CA ILE A 268 -4.03 7.82 -9.76
C ILE A 268 -3.40 7.74 -8.36
N PRO A 269 -2.07 7.83 -8.25
CA PRO A 269 -1.40 7.93 -6.97
C PRO A 269 -1.50 9.38 -6.46
N THR A 270 -1.87 9.56 -5.19
CA THR A 270 -1.86 10.89 -4.54
C THR A 270 -0.71 10.94 -3.56
N GLU A 271 0.35 11.67 -3.88
CA GLU A 271 1.56 11.75 -3.05
C GLU A 271 1.27 12.27 -1.63
N GLY A 272 1.84 11.58 -0.63
CA GLY A 272 1.65 11.92 0.77
C GLY A 272 0.25 11.64 1.32
N ALA A 273 -0.69 11.16 0.50
CA ALA A 273 -1.98 10.69 1.00
C ALA A 273 -1.80 9.36 1.75
N SER A 274 -2.45 9.25 2.89
CA SER A 274 -2.59 7.99 3.64
C SER A 274 -4.04 7.58 3.70
N TYR A 275 -4.31 6.29 3.83
CA TYR A 275 -5.67 5.75 3.75
C TYR A 275 -5.97 4.86 4.94
N PHE A 276 -7.17 5.00 5.50
CA PHE A 276 -7.66 4.10 6.55
C PHE A 276 -8.94 3.38 6.11
N ILE A 277 -9.14 2.18 6.66
CA ILE A 277 -10.34 1.35 6.50
C ILE A 277 -11.31 1.67 7.65
N PRO A 278 -12.61 1.91 7.40
CA PRO A 278 -13.60 2.10 8.46
C PRO A 278 -13.81 0.81 9.27
N VAL A 279 -14.16 0.94 10.55
CA VAL A 279 -14.36 -0.22 11.45
C VAL A 279 -15.78 -0.77 11.51
N ASP A 280 -16.73 -0.24 10.71
CA ASP A 280 -18.16 -0.59 10.81
C ASP A 280 -18.44 -2.09 10.72
N SER A 281 -17.75 -2.81 9.82
CA SER A 281 -17.92 -4.25 9.63
C SER A 281 -17.69 -5.00 10.94
N ILE A 282 -16.54 -4.77 11.57
CA ILE A 282 -16.17 -5.37 12.85
C ILE A 282 -17.04 -4.85 13.98
N ALA A 283 -17.31 -3.54 14.03
CA ALA A 283 -18.16 -2.95 15.06
C ALA A 283 -19.56 -3.58 15.08
N ASN A 284 -20.13 -3.87 13.90
CA ASN A 284 -21.45 -4.51 13.76
C ASN A 284 -21.43 -6.02 14.04
N ALA A 285 -20.29 -6.67 13.81
CA ALA A 285 -20.07 -8.08 14.10
C ALA A 285 -19.78 -8.38 15.58
N LEU A 286 -19.26 -7.40 16.34
CA LEU A 286 -19.06 -7.56 17.77
C LEU A 286 -20.39 -7.70 18.52
N THR A 287 -20.51 -8.80 19.26
CA THR A 287 -21.66 -9.13 20.08
C THR A 287 -21.59 -8.44 21.45
N LYS A 288 -22.67 -8.56 22.24
CA LYS A 288 -22.75 -8.01 23.60
C LYS A 288 -21.76 -8.64 24.58
N ASP A 289 -21.34 -9.88 24.33
CA ASP A 289 -20.38 -10.66 25.11
C ASP A 289 -18.93 -10.52 24.61
N ASN A 290 -18.68 -9.60 23.65
CA ASN A 290 -17.36 -9.38 23.04
C ASN A 290 -16.82 -10.61 22.30
N THR A 291 -17.71 -11.34 21.64
CA THR A 291 -17.37 -12.35 20.63
C THR A 291 -17.69 -11.81 19.24
N LEU A 292 -17.24 -12.50 18.19
CA LEU A 292 -17.54 -12.13 16.80
C LEU A 292 -18.67 -12.98 16.24
N ASP A 293 -19.72 -12.32 15.79
CA ASP A 293 -20.77 -12.92 14.97
C ASP A 293 -20.30 -12.99 13.51
N LEU A 294 -19.69 -14.12 13.15
CA LEU A 294 -19.16 -14.37 11.81
C LEU A 294 -20.24 -14.35 10.72
N SER A 295 -21.53 -14.49 11.05
CA SER A 295 -22.62 -14.42 10.06
C SER A 295 -22.81 -13.02 9.47
N LYS A 296 -22.25 -11.99 10.14
CA LYS A 296 -22.24 -10.59 9.69
C LYS A 296 -20.99 -10.20 8.91
N LEU A 297 -20.00 -11.08 8.87
CA LEU A 297 -18.75 -10.90 8.15
C LEU A 297 -18.74 -11.83 6.93
N GLU A 298 -17.88 -11.53 5.97
CA GLU A 298 -17.61 -12.49 4.90
C GLU A 298 -16.74 -13.60 5.48
N ASN A 299 -17.26 -14.82 5.54
CA ASN A 299 -16.67 -15.95 6.24
C ASN A 299 -15.94 -16.95 5.31
N ASN A 300 -15.14 -16.43 4.38
CA ASN A 300 -14.36 -17.20 3.40
C ASN A 300 -15.19 -17.94 2.34
N SER A 301 -16.39 -17.45 2.03
CA SER A 301 -17.19 -18.04 0.96
C SER A 301 -16.55 -17.80 -0.42
N GLY A 302 -15.89 -16.67 -0.65
CA GLY A 302 -15.49 -16.28 -2.01
C GLY A 302 -14.00 -16.15 -2.27
N ASN A 303 -13.15 -17.05 -1.79
CA ASN A 303 -11.74 -17.10 -2.20
C ASN A 303 -11.45 -18.27 -3.16
N VAL A 304 -12.18 -18.31 -4.28
CA VAL A 304 -12.18 -19.46 -5.19
C VAL A 304 -11.37 -19.23 -6.46
N LEU A 305 -10.80 -18.04 -6.65
CA LEU A 305 -10.09 -17.67 -7.88
C LEU A 305 -8.57 -17.68 -7.69
N GLU A 306 -7.85 -18.12 -8.70
CA GLU A 306 -6.41 -17.93 -8.83
C GLU A 306 -6.01 -17.69 -10.29
N ARG A 307 -4.78 -17.20 -10.49
CA ARG A 307 -4.21 -17.10 -11.83
C ARG A 307 -3.81 -18.50 -12.30
N SER A 308 -4.05 -18.83 -13.57
CA SER A 308 -3.62 -20.11 -14.16
C SER A 308 -2.11 -20.31 -14.13
N THR A 309 -1.35 -19.21 -14.08
CA THR A 309 0.09 -19.21 -13.85
C THR A 309 0.46 -18.20 -12.76
N PRO A 310 1.32 -18.56 -11.78
CA PRO A 310 1.71 -17.65 -10.69
C PRO A 310 2.34 -16.33 -11.16
N TRP A 311 2.91 -16.32 -12.36
CA TRP A 311 3.63 -15.18 -12.94
C TRP A 311 2.81 -14.41 -13.97
N SER A 312 1.51 -14.73 -14.18
CA SER A 312 0.66 -13.96 -15.10
C SER A 312 0.56 -12.51 -14.59
N PRO A 313 1.07 -11.51 -15.32
CA PRO A 313 1.04 -10.14 -14.85
C PRO A 313 -0.39 -9.62 -14.86
N TRP A 314 -0.80 -8.87 -13.84
CA TRP A 314 -2.13 -8.27 -13.83
C TRP A 314 -2.27 -7.10 -14.81
N VAL A 315 -1.16 -6.54 -15.30
CA VAL A 315 -1.09 -5.54 -16.38
C VAL A 315 -0.65 -6.23 -17.66
N THR A 316 -1.32 -5.96 -18.77
CA THR A 316 -0.99 -6.57 -20.07
C THR A 316 -1.38 -5.67 -21.23
N GLN A 317 -0.70 -5.83 -22.35
CA GLN A 317 -1.28 -5.47 -23.65
C GLN A 317 -2.47 -6.37 -23.98
N ASN A 318 -3.39 -5.88 -24.81
CA ASN A 318 -4.51 -6.70 -25.32
C ASN A 318 -4.04 -7.73 -26.37
N VAL A 319 -2.96 -7.43 -27.08
CA VAL A 319 -2.34 -8.24 -28.14
C VAL A 319 -0.83 -8.13 -27.99
N ASN A 320 -0.16 -9.27 -27.92
CA ASN A 320 1.29 -9.33 -27.90
C ASN A 320 1.85 -8.85 -29.27
N PRO A 321 2.71 -7.82 -29.32
CA PRO A 321 3.24 -7.28 -30.57
C PRO A 321 4.24 -8.22 -31.26
N ILE A 322 4.80 -9.20 -30.55
CA ILE A 322 5.82 -10.11 -31.09
C ILE A 322 5.17 -11.27 -31.87
N ASP A 323 4.15 -11.92 -31.29
CA ASP A 323 3.53 -13.13 -31.87
C ASP A 323 2.05 -12.94 -32.27
N GLY A 324 1.48 -11.76 -32.03
CA GLY A 324 0.09 -11.43 -32.36
C GLY A 324 -0.95 -12.13 -31.49
N LYS A 325 -0.56 -12.85 -30.43
CA LYS A 325 -1.52 -13.54 -29.57
C LYS A 325 -2.30 -12.54 -28.72
N LYS A 326 -3.62 -12.76 -28.64
CA LYS A 326 -4.51 -11.98 -27.78
C LYS A 326 -4.35 -12.41 -26.33
N ALA A 327 -4.25 -11.45 -25.43
CA ALA A 327 -4.21 -11.72 -24.01
C ALA A 327 -5.56 -12.25 -23.50
N LYS A 328 -5.49 -13.10 -22.49
CA LYS A 328 -6.64 -13.69 -21.80
C LYS A 328 -6.64 -13.23 -20.35
N TRP A 329 -7.73 -13.51 -19.64
CA TRP A 329 -7.80 -13.26 -18.20
C TRP A 329 -6.89 -14.20 -17.41
N ASP A 330 -6.67 -15.42 -17.91
CA ASP A 330 -5.80 -16.42 -17.28
C ASP A 330 -6.20 -16.70 -15.82
N ILE A 331 -7.51 -16.82 -15.57
CA ILE A 331 -8.08 -17.08 -14.25
C ILE A 331 -8.72 -18.46 -14.24
N VAL A 332 -8.45 -19.21 -13.18
CA VAL A 332 -9.03 -20.53 -12.92
C VAL A 332 -9.70 -20.56 -11.56
N ILE A 333 -10.55 -21.55 -11.36
CA ILE A 333 -11.07 -21.89 -10.04
C ILE A 333 -10.01 -22.74 -9.33
N LYS A 334 -9.69 -22.41 -8.08
CA LYS A 334 -8.68 -23.12 -7.29
C LYS A 334 -8.97 -24.60 -7.24
N GLU A 335 -7.91 -25.40 -7.35
CA GLU A 335 -8.01 -26.84 -7.19
C GLU A 335 -8.61 -27.20 -5.81
N GLY A 336 -9.59 -28.11 -5.79
CA GLY A 336 -10.26 -28.55 -4.56
C GLY A 336 -11.28 -27.56 -3.98
N ALA A 337 -11.53 -26.40 -4.61
CA ALA A 337 -12.58 -25.49 -4.19
C ALA A 337 -13.97 -26.15 -4.29
N ASN A 338 -14.84 -25.89 -3.31
CA ASN A 338 -16.22 -26.37 -3.30
C ASN A 338 -17.09 -25.57 -4.29
N VAL A 339 -16.87 -25.76 -5.59
CA VAL A 339 -17.53 -25.01 -6.66
C VAL A 339 -18.00 -25.93 -7.78
N LYS A 340 -19.30 -25.85 -8.10
CA LYS A 340 -19.96 -26.58 -9.18
C LYS A 340 -20.18 -25.70 -10.41
N ASN A 341 -20.73 -24.51 -10.19
CA ASN A 341 -21.02 -23.53 -11.24
C ASN A 341 -20.53 -22.15 -10.82
N ILE A 342 -20.32 -21.28 -11.81
CA ILE A 342 -20.07 -19.86 -11.58
C ILE A 342 -21.01 -18.99 -12.40
N ARG A 343 -21.17 -17.74 -11.94
CA ARG A 343 -21.58 -16.61 -12.78
C ARG A 343 -20.54 -15.54 -12.63
N TYR A 344 -20.28 -14.81 -13.71
CA TYR A 344 -19.32 -13.73 -13.68
C TYR A 344 -19.82 -12.50 -14.44
N LYS A 345 -19.23 -11.36 -14.14
CA LYS A 345 -19.34 -10.14 -14.94
C LYS A 345 -18.04 -9.37 -14.93
N THR A 346 -17.78 -8.67 -16.02
CA THR A 346 -16.55 -7.91 -16.21
C THR A 346 -16.83 -6.62 -16.96
N GLY A 347 -16.03 -5.60 -16.70
CA GLY A 347 -16.16 -4.28 -17.27
C GLY A 347 -15.14 -3.33 -16.65
N LEU A 348 -15.16 -2.08 -17.09
CA LEU A 348 -14.29 -1.05 -16.54
C LEU A 348 -14.55 -0.91 -15.04
N ILE A 349 -13.49 -0.66 -14.28
CA ILE A 349 -13.49 -0.75 -12.82
C ILE A 349 -14.55 0.14 -12.14
N SER A 350 -14.84 1.30 -12.75
CA SER A 350 -15.86 2.25 -12.26
C SER A 350 -17.29 1.86 -12.63
N ASP A 351 -17.48 1.04 -13.66
CA ASP A 351 -18.81 0.70 -14.20
C ASP A 351 -19.37 -0.59 -13.60
N VAL A 352 -18.51 -1.39 -12.97
CA VAL A 352 -18.88 -2.69 -12.42
C VAL A 352 -19.10 -2.59 -10.92
N ASN A 353 -20.32 -2.90 -10.45
CA ASN A 353 -20.60 -3.13 -9.04
C ASN A 353 -20.82 -4.62 -8.78
N CYS A 354 -19.91 -5.30 -8.08
CA CYS A 354 -20.01 -6.75 -7.86
C CYS A 354 -21.24 -7.17 -7.03
N ALA A 355 -21.75 -6.29 -6.16
CA ALA A 355 -22.91 -6.56 -5.32
C ALA A 355 -24.24 -6.51 -6.09
N ASP A 356 -24.29 -5.86 -7.25
CA ASP A 356 -25.48 -5.80 -8.10
C ASP A 356 -25.64 -7.11 -8.89
N GLU A 357 -26.79 -7.76 -8.80
CA GLU A 357 -27.10 -8.99 -9.55
C GLU A 357 -27.18 -8.75 -11.06
N THR A 358 -27.45 -7.52 -11.49
CA THR A 358 -27.58 -7.16 -12.90
C THR A 358 -26.25 -7.34 -13.64
N GLY A 359 -26.31 -7.97 -14.82
CA GLY A 359 -25.18 -8.13 -15.73
C GLY A 359 -24.30 -9.35 -15.45
N TYR A 360 -24.59 -10.15 -14.41
CA TYR A 360 -23.97 -11.47 -14.27
C TYR A 360 -24.39 -12.41 -15.40
N SER A 361 -23.45 -13.25 -15.86
CA SER A 361 -23.68 -14.28 -16.86
C SER A 361 -24.74 -15.29 -16.44
N ALA A 362 -25.20 -16.11 -17.39
CA ALA A 362 -25.85 -17.37 -17.06
C ALA A 362 -24.92 -18.27 -16.21
N SER A 363 -25.51 -19.25 -15.53
CA SER A 363 -24.76 -20.26 -14.77
C SER A 363 -23.91 -21.11 -15.72
N ILE A 364 -22.61 -21.19 -15.46
CA ILE A 364 -21.66 -21.94 -16.28
C ILE A 364 -20.92 -22.96 -15.39
N PRO A 365 -20.88 -24.24 -15.78
CA PRO A 365 -20.10 -25.26 -15.08
C PRO A 365 -18.61 -24.94 -15.07
N VAL A 366 -17.94 -25.14 -13.93
CA VAL A 366 -16.49 -24.88 -13.81
C VAL A 366 -15.65 -25.74 -14.75
N SER A 367 -16.14 -26.92 -15.13
CA SER A 367 -15.47 -27.83 -16.08
C SER A 367 -15.28 -27.24 -17.49
N GLN A 368 -15.92 -26.11 -17.79
CA GLN A 368 -15.76 -25.41 -19.06
C GLN A 368 -14.61 -24.38 -19.04
N SER A 369 -13.97 -24.14 -17.89
CA SER A 369 -12.92 -23.13 -17.70
C SER A 369 -13.24 -21.76 -18.35
N PRO A 370 -14.42 -21.17 -18.06
CA PRO A 370 -14.90 -20.02 -18.81
C PRO A 370 -14.02 -18.76 -18.69
N LEU A 371 -13.28 -18.63 -17.59
CA LEU A 371 -12.44 -17.46 -17.29
C LEU A 371 -11.02 -17.59 -17.84
N GLU A 372 -10.53 -18.82 -18.04
CA GLU A 372 -9.16 -19.07 -18.46
C GLU A 372 -8.95 -18.63 -19.91
N ASN A 373 -9.91 -18.96 -20.78
CA ASN A 373 -9.85 -18.64 -22.20
C ASN A 373 -10.54 -17.33 -22.58
N MET A 374 -11.11 -16.62 -21.60
CA MET A 374 -11.77 -15.33 -21.83
C MET A 374 -10.75 -14.29 -22.27
N LEU A 375 -10.96 -13.72 -23.46
CA LEU A 375 -10.12 -12.63 -23.96
C LEU A 375 -10.27 -11.39 -23.08
N VAL A 376 -9.16 -10.67 -22.90
CA VAL A 376 -9.22 -9.35 -22.26
C VAL A 376 -9.85 -8.33 -23.21
N PRO A 377 -10.43 -7.24 -22.67
CA PRO A 377 -10.93 -6.13 -23.46
C PRO A 377 -9.83 -5.47 -24.29
N LYS A 378 -10.23 -4.81 -25.39
CA LYS A 378 -9.28 -4.14 -26.29
C LYS A 378 -8.88 -2.74 -25.83
N GLN A 379 -9.77 -2.05 -25.13
CA GLN A 379 -9.60 -0.67 -24.71
C GLN A 379 -8.70 -0.62 -23.47
N ASP A 380 -7.86 0.42 -23.39
CA ASP A 380 -7.04 0.68 -22.21
C ASP A 380 -7.87 1.02 -20.98
N GLY A 381 -7.38 0.61 -19.82
CA GLY A 381 -7.98 0.89 -18.53
C GLY A 381 -7.96 -0.31 -17.60
N ILE A 382 -8.36 -0.06 -16.36
CA ILE A 382 -8.48 -1.09 -15.33
C ILE A 382 -9.86 -1.73 -15.43
N TYR A 383 -9.87 -3.05 -15.55
CA TYR A 383 -11.07 -3.88 -15.59
C TYR A 383 -11.20 -4.68 -14.31
N LYS A 384 -12.45 -4.86 -13.89
CA LYS A 384 -12.82 -5.63 -12.70
C LYS A 384 -13.66 -6.83 -13.12
N LEU A 385 -13.21 -8.02 -12.75
CA LEU A 385 -13.95 -9.27 -12.86
C LEU A 385 -14.57 -9.60 -11.50
N CYS A 386 -15.90 -9.74 -11.46
CA CYS A 386 -16.62 -10.26 -10.31
C CYS A 386 -17.06 -11.70 -10.60
N VAL A 387 -16.86 -12.62 -9.65
CA VAL A 387 -17.31 -14.00 -9.76
C VAL A 387 -18.09 -14.39 -8.52
N ILE A 388 -19.30 -14.92 -8.72
CA ILE A 388 -20.03 -15.66 -7.70
C ILE A 388 -20.08 -17.13 -8.09
N HIS A 389 -20.22 -17.99 -7.11
CA HIS A 389 -20.17 -19.42 -7.32
C HIS A 389 -21.33 -20.14 -6.64
N GLN A 390 -21.66 -21.30 -7.17
CA GLN A 390 -22.57 -22.27 -6.57
C GLN A 390 -21.74 -23.40 -6.00
N ASN A 391 -21.95 -23.74 -4.73
CA ASN A 391 -21.26 -24.85 -4.09
C ASN A 391 -21.87 -26.21 -4.50
N ASN A 392 -21.27 -27.32 -4.02
CA ASN A 392 -21.76 -28.67 -4.31
C ASN A 392 -23.11 -29.01 -3.67
N ASP A 393 -23.58 -28.20 -2.71
CA ASP A 393 -24.90 -28.29 -2.07
C ASP A 393 -25.96 -27.40 -2.77
N ASP A 394 -25.65 -26.99 -4.01
CA ASP A 394 -26.48 -26.14 -4.86
C ASP A 394 -26.80 -24.74 -4.29
N GLN A 395 -26.07 -24.28 -3.27
CA GLN A 395 -26.21 -22.95 -2.69
C GLN A 395 -25.37 -21.92 -3.45
N TRP A 396 -26.00 -20.80 -3.83
CA TRP A 396 -25.31 -19.68 -4.45
C TRP A 396 -24.74 -18.74 -3.39
N GLN A 397 -23.51 -18.32 -3.64
CA GLN A 397 -22.89 -17.21 -2.93
C GLN A 397 -23.67 -15.91 -3.16
N ASN A 398 -23.77 -15.07 -2.13
CA ASN A 398 -24.32 -13.72 -2.25
C ASN A 398 -23.39 -12.83 -3.12
N THR A 399 -23.96 -12.00 -3.99
CA THR A 399 -23.21 -11.09 -4.86
C THR A 399 -22.36 -10.08 -4.11
N LYS A 400 -22.78 -9.65 -2.92
CA LYS A 400 -21.97 -8.75 -2.07
C LYS A 400 -20.62 -9.39 -1.69
N ASP A 401 -20.56 -10.71 -1.66
CA ASP A 401 -19.41 -11.51 -1.28
C ASP A 401 -18.65 -12.02 -2.52
N ALA A 402 -18.95 -11.54 -3.72
CA ALA A 402 -18.27 -11.99 -4.95
C ALA A 402 -16.74 -11.93 -4.83
N SER A 403 -16.04 -12.91 -5.41
CA SER A 403 -14.60 -12.83 -5.62
C SER A 403 -14.28 -11.77 -6.67
N VAL A 404 -13.19 -11.02 -6.48
CA VAL A 404 -12.76 -9.98 -7.41
C VAL A 404 -11.35 -10.21 -7.91
N MET A 405 -11.13 -9.96 -9.19
CA MET A 405 -9.79 -9.79 -9.75
C MET A 405 -9.73 -8.56 -10.64
N LEU A 406 -8.60 -7.86 -10.63
CA LEU A 406 -8.32 -6.78 -11.57
C LEU A 406 -7.46 -7.26 -12.74
N ARG A 407 -7.62 -6.59 -13.87
CA ARG A 407 -6.72 -6.65 -15.02
C ARG A 407 -6.59 -5.24 -15.57
N GLU A 408 -5.37 -4.73 -15.70
CA GLU A 408 -5.12 -3.48 -16.39
C GLU A 408 -4.70 -3.77 -17.83
N ILE A 409 -5.37 -3.08 -18.76
CA ILE A 409 -5.03 -3.10 -20.17
C ILE A 409 -4.27 -1.82 -20.48
N ASP A 410 -3.03 -2.00 -20.92
CA ASP A 410 -2.15 -0.91 -21.28
C ASP A 410 -1.45 -1.25 -22.61
N ASN A 411 -1.89 -0.58 -23.67
CA ASN A 411 -1.30 -0.69 -25.01
C ASN A 411 -0.41 0.51 -25.36
N ILE A 412 -0.11 1.39 -24.38
CA ILE A 412 0.61 2.64 -24.61
C ILE A 412 2.06 2.47 -24.16
N PRO A 413 3.05 2.58 -25.07
CA PRO A 413 4.44 2.54 -24.68
C PRO A 413 4.85 3.66 -23.72
N PRO A 414 5.83 3.39 -22.83
CA PRO A 414 6.40 4.45 -22.01
C PRO A 414 7.04 5.51 -22.90
N SER A 415 6.84 6.78 -22.55
CA SER A 415 7.34 7.91 -23.33
C SER A 415 8.78 8.30 -22.97
N ILE A 416 9.29 7.80 -21.84
CA ILE A 416 10.63 8.09 -21.33
C ILE A 416 11.66 7.09 -21.84
N LYS A 417 12.92 7.55 -21.87
CA LYS A 417 14.08 6.72 -22.22
C LYS A 417 14.78 6.22 -20.95
N PRO A 418 15.32 4.98 -20.93
CA PRO A 418 16.20 4.56 -19.84
C PRO A 418 17.39 5.50 -19.71
N ILE A 419 17.78 5.83 -18.47
CA ILE A 419 18.94 6.69 -18.22
C ILE A 419 20.20 5.83 -18.24
N LEU A 420 21.11 6.13 -19.17
CA LEU A 420 22.43 5.50 -19.23
C LEU A 420 23.46 6.39 -18.53
N ASN A 421 24.05 5.87 -17.45
CA ASN A 421 25.13 6.50 -16.70
C ASN A 421 26.45 5.83 -17.05
N VAL A 422 27.51 6.62 -17.18
CA VAL A 422 28.87 6.14 -17.46
C VAL A 422 29.78 6.65 -16.37
N GLU A 423 30.58 5.75 -15.81
CA GLU A 423 31.62 6.08 -14.85
C GLU A 423 32.96 5.52 -15.34
N GLY A 424 33.99 6.36 -15.37
CA GLY A 424 35.37 5.97 -15.67
C GLY A 424 36.26 6.18 -14.46
N HIS A 425 36.38 5.17 -13.60
CA HIS A 425 37.36 5.19 -12.50
C HIS A 425 38.80 5.07 -13.05
N GLU A 426 39.83 5.10 -12.18
CA GLU A 426 41.26 4.87 -12.53
C GLU A 426 41.55 3.52 -13.23
N SER A 427 40.52 2.70 -13.46
CA SER A 427 40.57 1.46 -14.25
C SER A 427 40.67 1.70 -15.77
N ASP A 428 41.17 0.69 -16.49
CA ASP A 428 41.21 0.63 -17.96
C ASP A 428 39.85 0.40 -18.64
N SER A 429 38.75 0.52 -17.88
CA SER A 429 37.38 0.25 -18.34
C SER A 429 36.43 1.40 -18.02
N TRP A 430 35.40 1.53 -18.84
CA TRP A 430 34.16 2.26 -18.58
C TRP A 430 33.13 1.30 -17.98
N PHE A 431 32.39 1.78 -16.97
CA PHE A 431 31.24 1.09 -16.42
C PHE A 431 29.97 1.83 -16.83
N VAL A 432 29.07 1.14 -17.52
CA VAL A 432 27.76 1.69 -17.90
C VAL A 432 26.68 1.05 -17.05
N THR A 433 25.94 1.90 -16.34
CA THR A 433 24.79 1.49 -15.52
C THR A 433 23.52 2.13 -16.06
N THR A 434 22.40 1.48 -15.80
CA THR A 434 21.07 2.04 -16.01
C THR A 434 20.23 1.81 -14.77
N LYS A 435 19.24 2.66 -14.55
CA LYS A 435 18.27 2.51 -13.49
C LYS A 435 16.90 2.26 -14.10
N ASN A 436 16.17 1.32 -13.53
CA ASN A 436 14.74 1.19 -13.79
C ASN A 436 14.03 2.44 -13.25
N SER A 437 13.02 2.91 -13.97
CA SER A 437 12.07 3.89 -13.44
C SER A 437 10.89 3.06 -12.94
N ALA A 438 10.88 2.72 -11.65
CA ALA A 438 9.82 1.88 -11.09
C ALA A 438 8.46 2.40 -11.54
N TYR A 439 7.59 1.49 -12.01
CA TYR A 439 6.23 1.77 -12.51
C TYR A 439 6.12 2.50 -13.85
N GLU A 440 7.22 2.81 -14.54
CA GLU A 440 7.20 3.34 -15.91
C GLU A 440 8.14 2.58 -16.86
N ILE A 441 9.36 2.28 -16.43
CA ILE A 441 10.28 1.33 -17.08
C ILE A 441 10.64 0.26 -16.07
N THR A 442 10.00 -0.91 -16.19
CA THR A 442 10.20 -2.04 -15.28
C THR A 442 11.36 -2.94 -15.70
N THR A 443 11.60 -3.05 -17.00
CA THR A 443 12.69 -3.83 -17.57
C THR A 443 13.47 -2.95 -18.53
N VAL A 444 14.80 -2.93 -18.42
CA VAL A 444 15.66 -2.27 -19.40
C VAL A 444 16.39 -3.34 -20.21
N HIS A 445 16.36 -3.20 -21.52
CA HIS A 445 17.11 -4.03 -22.45
C HIS A 445 18.27 -3.22 -23.01
N VAL A 446 19.45 -3.82 -23.05
CA VAL A 446 20.69 -3.19 -23.51
C VAL A 446 21.36 -3.99 -24.61
N LYS A 447 22.06 -3.29 -25.49
CA LYS A 447 23.10 -3.88 -26.36
C LYS A 447 24.25 -2.91 -26.50
N HIS A 448 25.43 -3.43 -26.77
CA HIS A 448 26.62 -2.62 -26.91
C HIS A 448 27.63 -3.24 -27.88
N GLY A 449 28.50 -2.40 -28.43
CA GLY A 449 29.55 -2.82 -29.35
C GLY A 449 30.31 -1.64 -29.94
N PRO A 450 31.23 -1.89 -30.90
CA PRO A 450 31.92 -0.83 -31.62
C PRO A 450 30.91 0.12 -32.28
N LYS A 451 31.10 1.43 -32.10
CA LYS A 451 30.15 2.46 -32.59
C LYS A 451 29.82 2.32 -34.08
N ALA A 452 30.80 1.91 -34.88
CA ALA A 452 30.67 1.75 -36.33
C ALA A 452 29.71 0.61 -36.75
N THR A 453 29.57 -0.43 -35.93
CA THR A 453 28.81 -1.64 -36.27
C THR A 453 27.54 -1.83 -35.44
N THR A 454 27.42 -1.14 -34.30
CA THR A 454 26.23 -1.21 -33.46
C THR A 454 25.11 -0.31 -34.00
N ASN A 455 24.13 -0.91 -34.67
CA ASN A 455 22.90 -0.25 -35.10
C ASN A 455 21.85 -0.31 -33.99
N CYS A 456 21.48 0.80 -33.36
CA CYS A 456 20.53 0.79 -32.23
C CYS A 456 19.09 0.39 -32.61
N ASP A 457 18.66 0.65 -33.84
CA ASP A 457 17.27 0.40 -34.29
C ASP A 457 16.97 -1.08 -34.56
N ASP A 458 18.01 -1.89 -34.79
CA ASP A 458 17.88 -3.34 -34.90
C ASP A 458 17.55 -3.97 -33.54
N LYS A 459 16.39 -4.59 -33.37
CA LYS A 459 16.02 -5.19 -32.08
C LYS A 459 16.74 -6.52 -31.80
N ALA A 460 17.54 -7.04 -32.73
CA ALA A 460 18.41 -8.17 -32.46
C ALA A 460 19.43 -7.86 -31.34
N ASP A 461 19.84 -8.92 -30.64
CA ASP A 461 20.93 -8.94 -29.66
C ASP A 461 20.76 -8.07 -28.41
N TYR A 462 19.63 -7.38 -28.24
CA TYR A 462 19.28 -6.77 -26.96
C TYR A 462 19.11 -7.85 -25.88
N GLN A 463 19.69 -7.60 -24.70
CA GLN A 463 19.59 -8.48 -23.54
C GLN A 463 19.04 -7.72 -22.33
N PRO A 464 18.30 -8.37 -21.42
CA PRO A 464 17.90 -7.77 -20.16
C PRO A 464 19.12 -7.26 -19.38
N PHE A 465 19.07 -6.02 -18.91
CA PHE A 465 20.13 -5.45 -18.08
C PHE A 465 20.02 -5.97 -16.65
N TRP A 466 20.97 -6.80 -16.23
CA TRP A 466 21.06 -7.33 -14.86
C TRP A 466 22.34 -6.95 -14.10
N MET A 467 23.35 -6.42 -14.80
CA MET A 467 24.67 -6.11 -14.27
C MET A 467 25.28 -4.96 -15.08
N PRO A 468 26.17 -4.14 -14.47
CA PRO A 468 26.88 -3.10 -15.19
C PRO A 468 27.59 -3.62 -16.44
N ILE A 469 27.51 -2.86 -17.53
CA ILE A 469 28.26 -3.17 -18.76
C ILE A 469 29.69 -2.67 -18.55
N VAL A 470 30.66 -3.53 -18.85
CA VAL A 470 32.10 -3.20 -18.74
C VAL A 470 32.69 -3.09 -20.15
N LEU A 471 33.25 -1.93 -20.48
CA LEU A 471 33.78 -1.63 -21.82
C LEU A 471 35.23 -1.14 -21.71
N LYS A 472 36.15 -1.70 -22.50
CA LYS A 472 37.57 -1.32 -22.40
C LYS A 472 37.83 0.06 -22.99
N LYS A 473 38.59 0.90 -22.30
CA LYS A 473 38.98 2.25 -22.78
C LYS A 473 39.82 2.20 -24.05
N ALA A 474 40.61 1.13 -24.25
CA ALA A 474 41.44 0.93 -25.43
C ALA A 474 40.66 0.60 -26.72
N GLU A 475 39.37 0.23 -26.60
CA GLU A 475 38.54 -0.26 -27.71
C GLU A 475 37.47 0.78 -28.14
N VAL A 476 37.57 2.03 -27.66
CA VAL A 476 36.73 3.15 -28.11
C VAL A 476 36.88 3.40 -29.63
N PRO A 477 35.83 3.89 -30.32
CA PRO A 477 34.55 4.33 -29.78
C PRO A 477 33.53 3.20 -29.58
N TRP A 478 32.88 3.22 -28.40
CA TRP A 478 31.77 2.33 -28.06
C TRP A 478 30.43 2.98 -28.30
N ARG A 479 29.42 2.17 -28.61
CA ARG A 479 28.01 2.54 -28.57
C ARG A 479 27.25 1.60 -27.66
N VAL A 480 26.44 2.18 -26.78
CA VAL A 480 25.48 1.47 -25.93
C VAL A 480 24.09 1.96 -26.28
N CYS A 481 23.21 1.03 -26.61
CA CYS A 481 21.80 1.30 -26.87
C CYS A 481 20.97 0.69 -25.75
N ALA A 482 19.94 1.39 -25.29
CA ALA A 482 19.01 0.87 -24.30
C ALA A 482 17.57 1.28 -24.61
N TYR A 483 16.62 0.38 -24.43
CA TYR A 483 15.20 0.74 -24.38
C TYR A 483 14.55 0.12 -23.15
N GLY A 484 13.47 0.75 -22.70
CA GLY A 484 12.70 0.30 -21.54
C GLY A 484 11.42 -0.39 -21.97
N GLU A 485 10.93 -1.31 -21.12
CA GLU A 485 9.58 -1.86 -21.18
C GLU A 485 8.83 -1.51 -19.90
N ASP A 486 7.56 -1.15 -20.02
CA ASP A 486 6.65 -0.96 -18.90
C ASP A 486 6.15 -2.30 -18.32
N MET A 487 5.15 -2.27 -17.42
CA MET A 487 4.57 -3.50 -16.84
C MET A 487 3.80 -4.35 -17.85
N ALA A 488 3.19 -3.73 -18.87
CA ALA A 488 2.48 -4.41 -19.95
C ALA A 488 3.41 -4.94 -21.05
N ARG A 489 4.73 -4.66 -20.93
CA ARG A 489 5.77 -5.00 -21.91
C ARG A 489 5.69 -4.18 -23.19
N ASN A 490 5.12 -2.97 -23.13
CA ASN A 490 5.24 -2.04 -24.24
C ASN A 490 6.68 -1.50 -24.31
N SER A 491 7.31 -1.59 -25.48
CA SER A 491 8.67 -1.08 -25.71
C SER A 491 8.68 0.44 -25.91
N GLY A 492 9.39 1.14 -25.03
CA GLY A 492 9.63 2.58 -25.12
C GLY A 492 10.71 2.99 -26.13
N PRO A 493 11.00 4.29 -26.20
CA PRO A 493 12.02 4.85 -27.09
C PRO A 493 13.44 4.40 -26.69
N ILE A 494 14.32 4.33 -27.70
CA ILE A 494 15.72 3.95 -27.50
C ILE A 494 16.54 5.18 -27.03
N ASN A 495 17.34 4.97 -25.99
CA ASN A 495 18.46 5.82 -25.63
C ASN A 495 19.75 5.29 -26.29
N VAL A 496 20.57 6.21 -26.77
CA VAL A 496 21.86 5.91 -27.39
C VAL A 496 22.93 6.70 -26.67
N LEU A 497 23.96 6.00 -26.24
CA LEU A 497 25.12 6.55 -25.57
C LEU A 497 26.37 6.14 -26.36
N ASP A 498 27.05 7.14 -26.91
CA ASP A 498 28.35 6.97 -27.54
C ASP A 498 29.45 7.35 -26.53
N ILE A 499 30.44 6.48 -26.38
CA ILE A 499 31.62 6.70 -25.52
C ILE A 499 32.82 6.84 -26.44
N GLU A 500 33.42 8.03 -26.41
CA GLU A 500 34.54 8.43 -27.25
C GLU A 500 35.83 8.45 -26.43
N ALA A 501 36.98 8.55 -27.11
CA ALA A 501 38.28 8.65 -26.43
C ALA A 501 38.39 9.86 -25.48
N ASN A 502 37.65 10.93 -25.76
CA ASN A 502 37.67 12.17 -24.98
C ASN A 502 36.49 12.29 -24.00
N THR A 503 35.72 11.23 -23.76
CA THR A 503 34.64 11.27 -22.77
C THR A 503 35.26 11.51 -21.38
N VAL A 504 34.91 12.63 -20.74
CA VAL A 504 35.33 12.97 -19.38
C VAL A 504 34.14 12.76 -18.45
N LYS A 505 34.18 11.73 -17.60
CA LYS A 505 33.20 11.46 -16.55
C LYS A 505 33.82 10.75 -15.36
#